data_AF-A0A7Y4WJ79-F1
#
_entry.id   AF-A0A7Y4WJ79-F1
#
_cell.length_a   1.000
_cell.length_b   1.000
_cell.length_c   1.000
_cell.angle_alpha   90.00
_cell.angle_beta   90.00
_cell.angle_gamma   90.00
#
_symmetry.space_group_name_H-M   'P 1'
#
loop_
_entity.id
_entity.type
_entity.pdbx_description
1 polymer ?
#
loop_
_entity_poly.entity_id
_entity_poly.type
_entity_poly.pdbx_seq_one_letter_code
_entity_poly.pdbx_strand_id
1 'polypeptide(L)'
;MNPLLPSLSVLLLAVVSPRPSAQVTARRTLHSLRHDQYVVDFVSSAADGFDMNNAGVVVGRSYLDTGCGPFCLPPEETVVWRGGERIVLPGLPGFTGTTATSVNNAGWIAGFAGSYNPIHAVVWQPVGSTYRALDLGVLPGTTISQPAGIDDQGRVVGWSTDGNAIGGISAPFLWSLSTGMVDLSTLGYPDEQPFAISPGGTVATANKWYRLGNPASVVTMPAPPSGFGLGGYGSAINDAGDQARLLARTSGQNLVYLFRFHHEGSWQQLSASPTGHLSRAGVGSINDARDVTATITSRGVIAYGPNGLAQALDSLLSPAYPPLGNPDSTVASAGPMNRRGEILAEVMLGRSPRLVRLTPSWGCWSGCLRVDDLAISANFVPDPNDPSQDHCAPDLSAYNEAYVVVRVTGENAAPQAGVLVAGRFLDDYWTNEPVSATTDASGVVSFSYTGLCGVGAIAFLVDSATRGQASLDKTAGILSVSAVPQ
;
A
#
# COMPACT_ATOMS: atom_id res chain seq x y z
N MET A 1 -69.67 73.36 17.27
CA MET A 1 -68.27 73.81 17.43
C MET A 1 -67.46 72.64 17.95
N ASN A 2 -66.73 71.97 17.06
CA ASN A 2 -65.51 71.17 17.30
C ASN A 2 -65.09 70.56 15.95
N PRO A 3 -63.86 70.80 15.44
CA PRO A 3 -63.36 70.11 14.27
C PRO A 3 -62.16 69.18 14.56
N LEU A 4 -61.92 68.38 13.52
CA LEU A 4 -61.06 67.21 13.33
C LEU A 4 -59.55 67.41 13.58
N LEU A 5 -58.88 66.28 13.86
CA LEU A 5 -57.42 66.07 13.93
C LEU A 5 -56.98 65.01 12.89
N PRO A 6 -55.75 65.10 12.33
CA PRO A 6 -55.06 64.00 11.67
C PRO A 6 -53.88 63.46 12.51
N SER A 7 -53.54 62.19 12.31
CA SER A 7 -52.51 61.43 13.05
C SER A 7 -51.20 61.28 12.25
N LEU A 8 -50.06 61.60 12.88
CA LEU A 8 -48.69 61.30 12.45
C LEU A 8 -48.09 60.22 13.37
N SER A 9 -47.51 59.16 12.81
CA SER A 9 -46.80 58.11 13.56
C SER A 9 -45.28 58.30 13.48
N VAL A 10 -44.62 58.26 14.64
CA VAL A 10 -43.17 58.43 14.82
C VAL A 10 -42.46 57.09 14.93
N LEU A 11 -41.30 57.00 14.30
CA LEU A 11 -40.37 55.86 14.23
C LEU A 11 -39.55 55.74 15.52
N LEU A 12 -39.46 54.53 16.12
CA LEU A 12 -38.50 54.20 17.18
C LEU A 12 -37.73 52.92 16.78
N LEU A 13 -36.39 53.01 16.73
CA LEU A 13 -35.50 51.86 16.50
C LEU A 13 -35.49 50.94 17.74
N ALA A 14 -35.69 49.63 17.52
CA ALA A 14 -35.45 48.59 18.51
C ALA A 14 -34.36 47.63 18.04
N VAL A 15 -33.31 47.50 18.86
CA VAL A 15 -32.24 46.49 18.72
C VAL A 15 -32.81 45.14 19.14
N VAL A 16 -32.80 44.16 18.24
CA VAL A 16 -33.23 42.77 18.50
C VAL A 16 -32.00 41.89 18.66
N SER A 17 -31.78 41.35 19.85
CA SER A 17 -30.85 40.26 20.12
C SER A 17 -31.48 38.92 19.70
N PRO A 18 -30.87 38.11 18.82
CA PRO A 18 -31.41 36.80 18.50
C PRO A 18 -31.02 35.74 19.55
N ARG A 19 -32.02 34.92 19.91
CA ARG A 19 -31.90 33.73 20.77
C ARG A 19 -30.93 32.70 20.14
N PRO A 20 -30.17 31.94 20.93
CA PRO A 20 -29.33 30.88 20.38
C PRO A 20 -30.21 29.68 19.98
N SER A 21 -30.28 29.43 18.68
CA SER A 21 -30.77 28.17 18.12
C SER A 21 -29.79 27.06 18.46
N ALA A 22 -30.26 26.05 19.20
CA ALA A 22 -29.52 24.83 19.48
C ALA A 22 -29.13 24.14 18.17
N GLN A 23 -27.85 24.21 17.79
CA GLN A 23 -27.29 23.29 16.82
C GLN A 23 -27.11 21.95 17.53
N VAL A 24 -27.90 20.97 17.11
CA VAL A 24 -27.61 19.56 17.37
C VAL A 24 -26.30 19.26 16.65
N THR A 25 -25.21 19.20 17.42
CA THR A 25 -23.93 18.65 16.96
C THR A 25 -24.18 17.20 16.59
N ALA A 26 -24.43 16.92 15.31
CA ALA A 26 -24.35 15.57 14.81
C ALA A 26 -22.91 15.10 15.04
N ARG A 27 -22.70 14.21 16.02
CA ARG A 27 -21.50 13.39 16.07
C ARG A 27 -21.41 12.73 14.70
N ARG A 28 -20.39 13.09 13.93
CA ARG A 28 -20.03 12.40 12.70
C ARG A 28 -19.59 11.00 13.14
N THR A 29 -20.52 10.05 13.21
CA THR A 29 -20.18 8.64 13.29
C THR A 29 -19.24 8.39 12.12
N LEU A 30 -18.01 7.92 12.38
CA LEU A 30 -17.07 7.47 11.35
C LEU A 30 -17.81 6.40 10.53
N HIS A 31 -18.45 6.81 9.44
CA HIS A 31 -19.03 5.90 8.48
C HIS A 31 -17.85 5.31 7.71
N SER A 32 -17.78 3.98 7.65
CA SER A 32 -16.95 3.29 6.67
C SER A 32 -17.19 3.94 5.32
N LEU A 33 -16.12 4.50 4.72
CA LEU A 33 -16.17 5.01 3.36
C LEU A 33 -16.10 3.78 2.46
N ARG A 34 -17.24 3.11 2.30
CA ARG A 34 -17.35 2.03 1.32
C ARG A 34 -17.11 2.65 -0.05
N HIS A 35 -16.07 2.18 -0.72
CA HIS A 35 -15.75 2.60 -2.07
C HIS A 35 -16.26 1.56 -3.05
N ASP A 36 -16.99 2.03 -4.05
CA ASP A 36 -17.55 1.18 -5.10
C ASP A 36 -16.52 0.84 -6.17
N GLN A 37 -15.40 1.58 -6.21
CA GLN A 37 -14.35 1.36 -7.21
C GLN A 37 -12.98 1.91 -6.80
N TYR A 38 -11.92 1.23 -7.25
CA TYR A 38 -10.53 1.62 -7.17
C TYR A 38 -9.89 1.74 -8.55
N VAL A 39 -8.98 2.69 -8.70
CA VAL A 39 -8.13 2.85 -9.89
C VAL A 39 -6.66 2.63 -9.53
N VAL A 40 -5.84 2.31 -10.54
CA VAL A 40 -4.42 2.07 -10.36
C VAL A 40 -3.65 3.39 -10.38
N ASP A 41 -2.90 3.62 -9.31
CA ASP A 41 -1.83 4.61 -9.23
C ASP A 41 -0.48 3.87 -9.09
N PHE A 42 0.35 3.93 -10.13
CA PHE A 42 1.57 3.12 -10.22
C PHE A 42 2.64 3.60 -9.23
N VAL A 43 3.32 2.66 -8.58
CA VAL A 43 4.46 2.96 -7.70
C VAL A 43 5.77 2.46 -8.32
N SER A 44 5.87 1.17 -8.67
CA SER A 44 7.10 0.61 -9.21
C SER A 44 6.88 -0.70 -9.97
N SER A 45 7.79 -0.99 -10.91
CA SER A 45 8.01 -2.32 -11.47
C SER A 45 8.98 -3.11 -10.57
N ALA A 46 8.88 -4.45 -10.60
CA ALA A 46 9.69 -5.40 -9.81
C ALA A 46 9.98 -4.95 -8.36
N ALA A 47 8.92 -4.78 -7.57
CA ALA A 47 9.01 -4.31 -6.20
C ALA A 47 7.95 -4.97 -5.31
N ASP A 48 8.28 -5.18 -4.04
CA ASP A 48 7.31 -5.53 -3.00
C ASP A 48 7.20 -4.34 -2.03
N GLY A 49 5.98 -3.95 -1.70
CA GLY A 49 5.69 -2.92 -0.69
C GLY A 49 5.34 -3.55 0.65
N PHE A 50 5.86 -2.99 1.73
CA PHE A 50 5.66 -3.49 3.09
C PHE A 50 4.72 -2.62 3.91
N ASP A 51 4.86 -1.29 3.81
CA ASP A 51 4.01 -0.37 4.56
C ASP A 51 3.79 0.95 3.80
N MET A 52 2.71 1.64 4.12
CA MET A 52 2.32 2.92 3.53
C MET A 52 1.72 3.87 4.56
N ASN A 53 2.26 5.09 4.65
CA ASN A 53 1.71 6.12 5.53
C ASN A 53 0.59 6.94 4.89
N ASN A 54 0.04 7.91 5.64
CA ASN A 54 -1.09 8.73 5.18
C ASN A 54 -0.78 9.75 4.08
N ALA A 55 0.49 10.05 3.85
CA ALA A 55 0.94 10.85 2.72
C ALA A 55 1.16 10.01 1.46
N GLY A 56 0.95 8.69 1.52
CA GLY A 56 1.22 7.77 0.41
C GLY A 56 2.70 7.45 0.24
N VAL A 57 3.54 7.70 1.25
CA VAL A 57 4.93 7.24 1.29
C VAL A 57 4.92 5.73 1.50
N VAL A 58 5.59 5.01 0.61
CA VAL A 58 5.65 3.54 0.63
C VAL A 58 7.06 3.12 0.98
N VAL A 59 7.21 2.13 1.86
CA VAL A 59 8.50 1.46 2.10
C VAL A 59 8.43 0.03 1.63
N GLY A 60 9.55 -0.50 1.16
CA GLY A 60 9.60 -1.83 0.61
C GLY A 60 10.98 -2.20 0.08
N ARG A 61 10.97 -3.10 -0.89
CA ARG A 61 12.16 -3.55 -1.61
C ARG A 61 11.93 -3.50 -3.10
N SER A 62 12.99 -3.29 -3.85
CA SER A 62 12.91 -3.14 -5.30
C SER A 62 14.22 -3.50 -5.96
N TYR A 63 14.10 -4.19 -7.08
CA TYR A 63 15.19 -4.38 -8.02
C TYR A 63 15.41 -3.09 -8.83
N LEU A 64 16.66 -2.64 -8.91
CA LEU A 64 17.03 -1.58 -9.83
C LEU A 64 17.11 -2.16 -11.24
N ASP A 65 16.48 -1.51 -12.21
CA ASP A 65 16.71 -1.84 -13.61
C ASP A 65 18.13 -1.44 -14.01
N THR A 66 18.98 -2.45 -14.25
CA THR A 66 20.37 -2.29 -14.68
C THR A 66 20.52 -2.33 -16.20
N GLY A 67 19.42 -2.41 -16.95
CA GLY A 67 19.43 -2.52 -18.40
C GLY A 67 19.92 -3.87 -18.92
N CYS A 68 19.92 -4.91 -18.08
CA CYS A 68 20.33 -6.27 -18.46
C CYS A 68 19.17 -7.25 -18.62
N GLY A 69 17.92 -6.84 -18.30
CA GLY A 69 16.75 -7.70 -18.41
C GLY A 69 16.92 -9.06 -17.71
N PRO A 70 16.55 -10.19 -18.33
CA PRO A 70 16.67 -11.52 -17.72
C PRO A 70 18.13 -12.00 -17.60
N PHE A 71 19.10 -11.30 -18.18
CA PHE A 71 20.49 -11.74 -18.25
C PHE A 71 21.29 -11.42 -16.99
N CYS A 72 20.71 -10.68 -16.03
CA CYS A 72 21.30 -10.50 -14.72
C CYS A 72 20.25 -10.41 -13.61
N LEU A 73 20.70 -10.67 -12.39
CA LEU A 73 19.92 -10.47 -11.17
C LEU A 73 20.49 -9.24 -10.46
N PRO A 74 19.88 -8.05 -10.61
CA PRO A 74 20.31 -6.88 -9.88
C PRO A 74 20.15 -7.11 -8.37
N PRO A 75 20.96 -6.45 -7.52
CA PRO A 75 20.76 -6.52 -6.08
C PRO A 75 19.40 -5.94 -5.72
N GLU A 76 18.66 -6.65 -4.87
CA GLU A 76 17.43 -6.14 -4.28
C GLU A 76 17.80 -5.10 -3.22
N GLU A 77 17.24 -3.89 -3.33
CA GLU A 77 17.53 -2.80 -2.41
C GLU A 77 16.32 -2.49 -1.55
N THR A 78 16.56 -2.13 -0.29
CA THR A 78 15.53 -1.57 0.59
C THR A 78 15.34 -0.10 0.25
N VAL A 79 14.11 0.26 -0.06
CA VAL A 79 13.77 1.57 -0.62
C VAL A 79 12.53 2.18 0.01
N VAL A 80 12.40 3.48 -0.21
CA VAL A 80 11.20 4.25 0.06
C VAL A 80 10.79 5.01 -1.21
N TRP A 81 9.51 4.94 -1.55
CA TRP A 81 8.91 5.77 -2.60
C TRP A 81 8.24 6.98 -1.97
N ARG A 82 8.74 8.18 -2.28
CA ARG A 82 8.24 9.44 -1.74
C ARG A 82 8.24 10.51 -2.84
N GLY A 83 7.08 11.12 -3.07
CA GLY A 83 6.95 12.15 -4.11
C GLY A 83 7.17 11.64 -5.54
N GLY A 84 6.95 10.35 -5.79
CA GLY A 84 7.22 9.71 -7.09
C GLY A 84 8.67 9.24 -7.27
N GLU A 85 9.57 9.55 -6.33
CA GLU A 85 10.97 9.15 -6.39
C GLU A 85 11.23 7.88 -5.57
N ARG A 86 12.05 6.98 -6.13
CA ARG A 86 12.63 5.81 -5.44
C ARG A 86 13.91 6.25 -4.73
N ILE A 87 13.95 6.13 -3.41
CA ILE A 87 15.10 6.49 -2.59
C ILE A 87 15.61 5.24 -1.89
N VAL A 88 16.88 4.89 -2.13
CA VAL A 88 17.56 3.78 -1.43
C VAL A 88 17.85 4.20 0.01
N LEU A 89 17.47 3.36 0.97
CA LEU A 89 17.77 3.62 2.38
C LEU A 89 19.25 3.34 2.65
N PRO A 90 19.96 4.22 3.40
CA PRO A 90 21.37 3.97 3.71
C PRO A 90 21.53 2.76 4.62
N GLY A 91 22.59 1.98 4.37
CA GLY A 91 23.00 0.88 5.23
C GLY A 91 23.50 1.35 6.60
N LEU A 92 23.69 0.40 7.51
CA LEU A 92 24.27 0.65 8.83
C LEU A 92 25.74 0.17 8.87
N PRO A 93 26.72 1.01 9.28
CA PRO A 93 28.12 0.60 9.36
C PRO A 93 28.32 -0.65 10.22
N GLY A 94 29.06 -1.64 9.71
CA GLY A 94 29.30 -2.92 10.39
C GLY A 94 28.24 -4.00 10.12
N PHE A 95 27.16 -3.68 9.40
CA PHE A 95 26.10 -4.61 9.06
C PHE A 95 26.00 -4.82 7.54
N THR A 96 25.60 -6.02 7.14
CA THR A 96 25.30 -6.35 5.74
C THR A 96 23.79 -6.42 5.54
N GLY A 97 23.29 -5.69 4.56
CA GLY A 97 21.87 -5.65 4.24
C GLY A 97 21.03 -4.88 5.26
N THR A 98 19.89 -4.41 4.79
CA THR A 98 18.88 -3.70 5.56
C THR A 98 17.51 -4.08 5.05
N THR A 99 16.51 -4.12 5.92
CA THR A 99 15.12 -4.37 5.58
C THR A 99 14.25 -3.34 6.30
N ALA A 100 13.48 -2.54 5.56
CA ALA A 100 12.43 -1.70 6.13
C ALA A 100 11.19 -2.53 6.42
N THR A 101 10.44 -2.20 7.48
CA THR A 101 9.22 -2.93 7.84
C THR A 101 8.02 -2.03 8.06
N SER A 102 8.23 -0.76 8.44
CA SER A 102 7.14 0.16 8.75
C SER A 102 7.53 1.62 8.55
N VAL A 103 6.54 2.48 8.31
CA VAL A 103 6.71 3.93 8.13
C VAL A 103 5.59 4.70 8.84
N ASN A 104 5.95 5.66 9.70
CA ASN A 104 4.97 6.50 10.37
C ASN A 104 4.56 7.74 9.53
N ASN A 105 3.61 8.53 10.02
CA ASN A 105 3.12 9.71 9.30
C ASN A 105 4.11 10.87 9.22
N ALA A 106 5.15 10.88 10.06
CA ALA A 106 6.27 11.82 9.94
C ALA A 106 7.32 11.36 8.91
N GLY A 107 7.12 10.19 8.28
CA GLY A 107 8.06 9.60 7.33
C GLY A 107 9.26 8.94 8.00
N TRP A 108 9.24 8.70 9.30
CA TRP A 108 10.25 7.89 9.96
C TRP A 108 9.98 6.43 9.65
N ILE A 109 11.04 5.69 9.34
CA ILE A 109 10.96 4.29 8.92
C ILE A 109 11.64 3.44 9.99
N ALA A 110 11.02 2.35 10.40
CA ALA A 110 11.67 1.33 11.23
C ALA A 110 11.94 0.05 10.42
N GLY A 111 12.96 -0.67 10.82
CA GLY A 111 13.35 -1.95 10.24
C GLY A 111 14.59 -2.51 10.93
N PHE A 112 15.38 -3.31 10.23
CA PHE A 112 16.58 -3.91 10.81
C PHE A 112 17.73 -3.99 9.81
N ALA A 113 18.94 -4.10 10.33
CA ALA A 113 20.18 -4.31 9.58
C ALA A 113 20.86 -5.61 10.02
N GLY A 114 21.52 -6.29 9.07
CA GLY A 114 22.12 -7.60 9.28
C GLY A 114 21.26 -8.75 8.75
N SER A 115 21.93 -9.84 8.32
CA SER A 115 21.27 -11.04 7.78
C SER A 115 21.27 -12.22 8.76
N TYR A 116 22.17 -12.19 9.75
CA TYR A 116 22.35 -13.21 10.79
C TYR A 116 22.68 -12.50 12.10
N ASN A 117 23.02 -13.24 13.15
CA ASN A 117 23.53 -12.65 14.39
C ASN A 117 24.89 -11.95 14.14
N PRO A 118 25.03 -10.62 14.37
CA PRO A 118 24.06 -9.70 14.97
C PRO A 118 23.07 -9.08 13.97
N ILE A 119 21.81 -8.95 14.40
CA ILE A 119 20.77 -8.17 13.72
C ILE A 119 20.41 -7.01 14.63
N HIS A 120 20.45 -5.77 14.14
CA HIS A 120 20.07 -4.61 14.92
C HIS A 120 18.83 -3.95 14.35
N ALA A 121 17.91 -3.56 15.21
CA ALA A 121 16.83 -2.66 14.86
C ALA A 121 17.41 -1.30 14.43
N VAL A 122 16.85 -0.74 13.38
CA VAL A 122 17.28 0.52 12.77
C VAL A 122 16.07 1.42 12.57
N VAL A 123 16.30 2.72 12.74
CA VAL A 123 15.37 3.76 12.33
C VAL A 123 16.01 4.63 11.27
N TRP A 124 15.31 4.87 10.16
CA TRP A 124 15.68 5.87 9.18
C TRP A 124 14.88 7.13 9.39
N GLN A 125 15.58 8.20 9.76
CA GLN A 125 15.00 9.53 9.92
C GLN A 125 15.09 10.30 8.60
N PRO A 126 14.00 10.93 8.12
CA PRO A 126 14.04 11.75 6.92
C PRO A 126 14.92 13.00 7.15
N VAL A 127 15.80 13.30 6.18
CA VAL A 127 16.68 14.48 6.18
C VAL A 127 16.69 15.06 4.75
N GLY A 128 15.91 16.12 4.53
CA GLY A 128 15.72 16.67 3.18
C GLY A 128 15.14 15.62 2.22
N SER A 129 15.77 15.45 1.05
CA SER A 129 15.39 14.45 0.05
C SER A 129 15.90 13.02 0.37
N THR A 130 16.71 12.83 1.42
CA THR A 130 17.28 11.52 1.79
C THR A 130 16.91 11.11 3.22
N TYR A 131 17.59 10.09 3.75
CA TYR A 131 17.42 9.52 5.07
C TYR A 131 18.75 9.35 5.80
N ARG A 132 18.70 9.35 7.13
CA ARG A 132 19.82 8.97 8.01
C ARG A 132 19.44 7.73 8.80
N ALA A 133 20.27 6.69 8.74
CA ALA A 133 20.11 5.50 9.58
C ALA A 133 20.59 5.76 11.01
N LEU A 134 19.83 5.28 11.99
CA LEU A 134 20.16 5.26 13.41
C LEU A 134 20.09 3.82 13.90
N ASP A 135 21.21 3.31 14.40
CA ASP A 135 21.24 2.03 15.13
C ASP A 135 20.51 2.19 16.46
N LEU A 136 19.53 1.34 16.73
CA LEU A 136 18.82 1.33 18.02
C LEU A 136 19.55 0.51 19.08
N GLY A 137 20.53 -0.31 18.68
CA GLY A 137 21.25 -1.25 19.53
C GLY A 137 20.38 -2.44 19.94
N VAL A 138 20.73 -3.02 21.09
CA VAL A 138 20.09 -4.20 21.68
C VAL A 138 19.93 -3.99 23.18
N LEU A 139 19.03 -4.74 23.82
CA LEU A 139 18.94 -4.76 25.29
C LEU A 139 20.18 -5.43 25.91
N PRO A 140 20.56 -5.06 27.14
CA PRO A 140 21.68 -5.69 27.84
C PRO A 140 21.57 -7.22 27.88
N GLY A 141 22.65 -7.92 27.52
CA GLY A 141 22.69 -9.39 27.48
C GLY A 141 22.11 -10.04 26.22
N THR A 142 21.65 -9.25 25.25
CA THR A 142 21.13 -9.73 23.95
C THR A 142 22.06 -9.33 22.80
N THR A 143 21.87 -9.90 21.60
CA THR A 143 22.69 -9.61 20.40
C THR A 143 21.88 -9.38 19.13
N ILE A 144 20.56 -9.58 19.21
CA ILE A 144 19.60 -9.41 18.13
C ILE A 144 18.50 -8.48 18.61
N SER A 145 18.12 -7.49 17.82
CA SER A 145 16.90 -6.70 18.01
C SER A 145 16.15 -6.53 16.69
N GLN A 146 14.82 -6.63 16.74
CA GLN A 146 13.94 -6.47 15.59
C GLN A 146 12.71 -5.64 15.96
N PRO A 147 12.34 -4.61 15.17
CA PRO A 147 11.14 -3.85 15.42
C PRO A 147 9.89 -4.57 14.92
N ALA A 148 8.80 -4.45 15.68
CA ALA A 148 7.46 -4.82 15.26
C ALA A 148 6.72 -3.64 14.59
N GLY A 149 7.12 -2.40 14.89
CA GLY A 149 6.62 -1.23 14.20
C GLY A 149 6.99 0.08 14.89
N ILE A 150 6.55 1.19 14.31
CA ILE A 150 6.79 2.56 14.76
C ILE A 150 5.47 3.34 14.81
N ASP A 151 5.27 4.15 15.84
CA ASP A 151 4.10 5.03 15.94
C ASP A 151 4.36 6.46 15.45
N ASP A 152 3.33 7.32 15.43
CA ASP A 152 3.44 8.70 14.96
C ASP A 152 4.27 9.61 15.89
N GLN A 153 4.60 9.15 17.10
CA GLN A 153 5.53 9.85 18.01
C GLN A 153 6.98 9.44 17.78
N GLY A 154 7.24 8.52 16.84
CA GLY A 154 8.58 7.99 16.56
C GLY A 154 9.06 6.98 17.61
N ARG A 155 8.13 6.39 18.38
CA ARG A 155 8.44 5.30 19.32
C ARG A 155 8.41 3.99 18.58
N VAL A 156 9.44 3.17 18.78
CA VAL A 156 9.57 1.84 18.15
C VAL A 156 9.37 0.79 19.22
N VAL A 157 8.53 -0.20 18.96
CA VAL A 157 8.42 -1.39 19.80
C VAL A 157 8.94 -2.60 19.05
N GLY A 158 9.45 -3.57 19.77
CA GLY A 158 9.97 -4.78 19.17
C GLY A 158 10.48 -5.76 20.21
N TRP A 159 11.39 -6.61 19.78
CA TRP A 159 11.94 -7.67 20.61
C TRP A 159 13.45 -7.76 20.51
N SER A 160 14.11 -8.05 21.62
CA SER A 160 15.56 -8.23 21.73
C SER A 160 15.87 -9.62 22.27
N THR A 161 16.81 -10.34 21.66
CA THR A 161 17.19 -11.71 22.05
C THR A 161 18.68 -11.98 21.88
N ASP A 162 19.21 -12.92 22.65
CA ASP A 162 20.58 -13.43 22.49
C ASP A 162 20.73 -14.44 21.32
N GLY A 163 19.63 -14.78 20.64
CA GLY A 163 19.61 -15.71 19.52
C GLY A 163 19.65 -17.19 19.92
N ASN A 164 19.62 -17.51 21.23
CA ASN A 164 19.60 -18.89 21.69
C ASN A 164 18.19 -19.48 21.60
N ALA A 165 18.06 -20.62 20.91
CA ALA A 165 16.76 -21.26 20.66
C ALA A 165 16.11 -21.85 21.93
N ILE A 166 16.88 -22.15 22.98
CA ILE A 166 16.39 -22.75 24.23
C ILE A 166 17.05 -22.05 25.42
N GLY A 167 16.24 -21.52 26.34
CA GLY A 167 16.73 -20.87 27.57
C GLY A 167 17.45 -19.53 27.35
N GLY A 168 17.34 -18.95 26.16
CA GLY A 168 17.93 -17.66 25.81
C GLY A 168 17.20 -16.46 26.41
N ILE A 169 17.92 -15.34 26.55
CA ILE A 169 17.34 -14.06 26.94
C ILE A 169 16.50 -13.53 25.77
N SER A 170 15.30 -13.06 26.09
CA SER A 170 14.27 -12.68 25.13
C SER A 170 13.38 -11.66 25.83
N ALA A 171 13.38 -10.39 25.39
CA ALA A 171 12.65 -9.33 26.08
C ALA A 171 12.04 -8.28 25.12
N PRO A 172 10.85 -7.74 25.44
CA PRO A 172 10.23 -6.70 24.64
C PRO A 172 10.90 -5.36 24.89
N PHE A 173 11.14 -4.59 23.83
CA PHE A 173 11.73 -3.27 23.97
C PHE A 173 10.79 -2.15 23.50
N LEU A 174 10.97 -0.98 24.10
CA LEU A 174 10.54 0.31 23.61
C LEU A 174 11.79 1.14 23.32
N TRP A 175 11.86 1.74 22.15
CA TRP A 175 12.87 2.75 21.83
C TRP A 175 12.20 4.09 21.57
N SER A 176 12.82 5.15 22.06
CA SER A 176 12.52 6.51 21.64
C SER A 176 13.82 7.29 21.52
N LEU A 177 13.81 8.35 20.71
CA LEU A 177 14.98 9.22 20.56
C LEU A 177 15.48 9.79 21.91
N SER A 178 14.56 10.04 22.85
CA SER A 178 14.88 10.61 24.17
C SER A 178 15.39 9.61 25.19
N THR A 179 15.03 8.33 25.08
CA THR A 179 15.30 7.32 26.11
C THR A 179 16.29 6.24 25.68
N GLY A 180 16.54 6.10 24.36
CA GLY A 180 17.15 4.89 23.82
C GLY A 180 16.25 3.68 24.01
N MET A 181 16.84 2.49 23.86
CA MET A 181 16.15 1.20 24.01
C MET A 181 16.00 0.86 25.49
N VAL A 182 14.78 0.59 25.93
CA VAL A 182 14.44 0.18 27.29
C VAL A 182 13.56 -1.07 27.26
N ASP A 183 13.70 -1.91 28.27
CA ASP A 183 12.88 -3.11 28.44
C ASP A 183 11.45 -2.72 28.87
N LEU A 184 10.46 -3.08 28.05
CA LEU A 184 9.04 -2.79 28.29
C LEU A 184 8.53 -3.43 29.58
N SER A 185 9.05 -4.61 29.95
CA SER A 185 8.62 -5.32 31.16
C SER A 185 8.99 -4.53 32.43
N THR A 186 10.14 -3.84 32.42
CA THR A 186 10.58 -2.97 33.52
C THR A 186 9.71 -1.73 33.69
N LEU A 187 8.96 -1.36 32.65
CA LEU A 187 7.99 -0.27 32.66
C LEU A 187 6.58 -0.73 33.06
N GLY A 188 6.40 -2.00 33.43
CA GLY A 188 5.12 -2.57 33.85
C GLY A 188 4.24 -3.07 32.71
N TYR A 189 4.77 -3.18 31.47
CA TYR A 189 4.06 -3.84 30.36
C TYR A 189 4.30 -5.36 30.39
N PRO A 190 3.51 -6.15 29.64
CA PRO A 190 3.69 -7.59 29.55
C PRO A 190 5.05 -7.96 28.96
N ASP A 191 5.66 -9.01 29.51
CA ASP A 191 6.80 -9.71 28.91
C ASP A 191 6.33 -10.58 27.73
N GLU A 192 5.87 -9.93 26.66
CA GLU A 192 5.38 -10.57 25.45
C GLU A 192 5.84 -9.82 24.20
N GLN A 193 6.13 -10.59 23.15
CA GLN A 193 6.55 -10.04 21.86
C GLN A 193 5.48 -9.12 21.27
N PRO A 194 5.82 -7.84 20.99
CA PRO A 194 4.97 -6.97 20.18
C PRO A 194 4.88 -7.51 18.75
N PHE A 195 3.67 -7.55 18.20
CA PHE A 195 3.42 -7.94 16.81
C PHE A 195 3.07 -6.75 15.92
N ALA A 196 2.42 -5.73 16.48
CA ALA A 196 2.05 -4.52 15.76
C ALA A 196 1.87 -3.35 16.72
N ILE A 197 2.03 -2.14 16.21
CA ILE A 197 1.73 -0.90 16.91
C ILE A 197 0.93 0.02 15.99
N SER A 198 -0.10 0.66 16.55
CA SER A 198 -0.93 1.64 15.84
C SER A 198 -0.27 3.03 15.84
N PRO A 199 -0.70 3.96 14.98
CA PRO A 199 -0.14 5.32 14.94
C PRO A 199 -0.22 6.08 16.28
N GLY A 200 -1.25 5.84 17.08
CA GLY A 200 -1.42 6.40 18.43
C GLY A 200 -0.68 5.64 19.54
N GLY A 201 0.04 4.56 19.22
CA GLY A 201 0.84 3.80 20.18
C GLY A 201 0.06 2.73 20.95
N THR A 202 -0.96 2.14 20.34
CA THR A 202 -1.62 0.93 20.84
C THR A 202 -0.90 -0.29 20.29
N VAL A 203 -0.47 -1.20 21.15
CA VAL A 203 0.39 -2.35 20.83
C VAL A 203 -0.39 -3.64 20.97
N ALA A 204 -0.28 -4.51 19.96
CA ALA A 204 -0.77 -5.89 20.00
C ALA A 204 0.37 -6.86 20.32
N THR A 205 0.13 -7.85 21.18
CA THR A 205 1.05 -8.97 21.45
C THR A 205 0.36 -10.31 21.20
N ALA A 206 0.95 -11.45 21.60
CA ALA A 206 0.36 -12.77 21.40
C ALA A 206 -1.11 -12.86 21.86
N ASN A 207 -1.40 -12.50 23.12
CA ASN A 207 -2.76 -12.57 23.68
C ASN A 207 -3.17 -11.34 24.49
N LYS A 208 -2.39 -10.24 24.44
CA LYS A 208 -2.71 -8.97 25.08
C LYS A 208 -2.65 -7.82 24.09
N TRP A 209 -3.16 -6.69 24.53
CA TRP A 209 -2.90 -5.40 23.91
C TRP A 209 -2.87 -4.30 24.98
N TYR A 210 -2.19 -3.20 24.69
CA TYR A 210 -2.02 -2.09 25.64
C TYR A 210 -1.72 -0.78 24.91
N ARG A 211 -1.76 0.34 25.62
CA ARG A 211 -1.39 1.67 25.14
C ARG A 211 -0.09 2.14 25.79
N LEU A 212 0.87 2.52 24.97
CA LEU A 212 2.11 3.13 25.46
C LEU A 212 1.83 4.43 26.22
N GLY A 213 2.53 4.61 27.35
CA GLY A 213 2.30 5.68 28.32
C GLY A 213 1.30 5.34 29.42
N ASN A 214 0.62 4.19 29.35
CA ASN A 214 -0.29 3.73 30.39
C ASN A 214 -0.16 2.21 30.63
N PRO A 215 0.75 1.74 31.50
CA PRO A 215 0.89 0.32 31.82
C PRO A 215 -0.39 -0.33 32.40
N ALA A 216 -1.28 0.47 33.01
CA ALA A 216 -2.57 -0.03 33.52
C ALA A 216 -3.61 -0.30 32.41
N SER A 217 -3.29 0.00 31.14
CA SER A 217 -4.18 -0.24 29.99
C SER A 217 -4.08 -1.65 29.41
N VAL A 218 -3.28 -2.54 30.02
CA VAL A 218 -3.12 -3.92 29.54
C VAL A 218 -4.45 -4.67 29.60
N VAL A 219 -4.88 -5.17 28.44
CA VAL A 219 -6.08 -5.99 28.29
C VAL A 219 -5.68 -7.35 27.74
N THR A 220 -6.10 -8.41 28.44
CA THR A 220 -6.01 -9.78 27.94
C THR A 220 -7.15 -10.04 26.97
N MET A 221 -6.81 -10.55 25.78
CA MET A 221 -7.78 -10.93 24.77
C MET A 221 -8.53 -12.22 25.20
N PRO A 222 -9.83 -12.34 24.89
CA PRO A 222 -10.53 -13.61 25.05
C PRO A 222 -9.91 -14.67 24.13
N ALA A 223 -10.09 -15.94 24.51
CA ALA A 223 -9.64 -17.06 23.70
C ALA A 223 -10.18 -16.96 22.25
N PRO A 224 -9.37 -17.37 21.25
CA PRO A 224 -9.83 -17.45 19.88
C PRO A 224 -11.00 -18.45 19.75
N PRO A 225 -11.80 -18.38 18.67
CA PRO A 225 -12.85 -19.36 18.40
C PRO A 225 -12.34 -20.81 18.44
N SER A 226 -13.20 -21.74 18.86
CA SER A 226 -12.85 -23.16 18.98
C SER A 226 -12.23 -23.71 17.69
N GLY A 227 -11.11 -24.42 17.82
CA GLY A 227 -10.35 -24.97 16.69
C GLY A 227 -9.32 -24.02 16.07
N PHE A 228 -9.17 -22.80 16.61
CA PHE A 228 -8.20 -21.81 16.17
C PHE A 228 -7.22 -21.42 17.29
N GLY A 229 -5.98 -21.11 16.89
CA GLY A 229 -4.92 -20.64 17.78
C GLY A 229 -4.42 -19.26 17.39
N LEU A 230 -4.00 -18.49 18.40
CA LEU A 230 -3.25 -17.24 18.24
C LEU A 230 -1.81 -17.61 17.85
N GLY A 231 -1.57 -17.90 16.58
CA GLY A 231 -0.22 -18.12 16.04
C GLY A 231 0.53 -16.80 15.84
N GLY A 232 1.82 -16.86 15.52
CA GLY A 232 2.65 -15.70 15.17
C GLY A 232 2.45 -15.18 13.73
N TYR A 233 1.27 -15.35 13.15
CA TYR A 233 0.96 -14.88 11.80
C TYR A 233 0.61 -13.39 11.82
N GLY A 234 0.67 -12.74 10.66
CA GLY A 234 0.49 -11.29 10.51
C GLY A 234 -0.70 -10.72 11.30
N SER A 235 -0.47 -9.55 11.90
CA SER A 235 -1.47 -8.82 12.69
C SER A 235 -1.40 -7.33 12.44
N ALA A 236 -2.53 -6.65 12.56
CA ALA A 236 -2.62 -5.19 12.59
C ALA A 236 -3.53 -4.75 13.75
N ILE A 237 -3.32 -3.55 14.27
CA ILE A 237 -4.09 -2.97 15.38
C ILE A 237 -4.38 -1.49 15.11
N ASN A 238 -5.60 -1.03 15.41
CA ASN A 238 -5.96 0.39 15.39
C ASN A 238 -5.82 1.02 16.80
N ASP A 239 -6.01 2.33 16.92
CA ASP A 239 -5.87 3.05 18.20
C ASP A 239 -6.95 2.68 19.24
N ALA A 240 -8.06 2.11 18.79
CA ALA A 240 -9.12 1.60 19.67
C ALA A 240 -8.75 0.24 20.29
N GLY A 241 -7.81 -0.50 19.69
CA GLY A 241 -7.42 -1.85 20.09
C GLY A 241 -8.10 -2.96 19.29
N ASP A 242 -8.89 -2.63 18.26
CA ASP A 242 -9.39 -3.63 17.31
C ASP A 242 -8.23 -4.17 16.48
N GLN A 243 -8.32 -5.44 16.10
CA GLN A 243 -7.22 -6.12 15.42
C GLN A 243 -7.69 -6.91 14.22
N ALA A 244 -6.86 -6.96 13.19
CA ALA A 244 -6.95 -7.95 12.13
C ALA A 244 -5.85 -8.99 12.35
N ARG A 245 -6.18 -10.28 12.23
CA ARG A 245 -5.24 -11.38 12.48
C ARG A 245 -5.48 -12.55 11.54
N LEU A 246 -4.39 -13.25 11.22
CA LEU A 246 -4.47 -14.59 10.66
C LEU A 246 -4.44 -15.62 11.81
N LEU A 247 -5.49 -16.41 11.95
CA LEU A 247 -5.56 -17.49 12.94
C LEU A 247 -5.37 -18.85 12.27
N ALA A 248 -4.53 -19.70 12.85
CA ALA A 248 -4.27 -21.04 12.34
C ALA A 248 -5.19 -22.08 12.99
N ARG A 249 -5.52 -23.12 12.24
CA ARG A 249 -6.19 -24.31 12.78
C ARG A 249 -5.31 -25.01 13.82
N THR A 250 -5.90 -25.38 14.96
CA THR A 250 -5.21 -26.16 16.00
C THR A 250 -5.18 -27.66 15.73
N SER A 251 -5.91 -28.12 14.72
CA SER A 251 -5.95 -29.52 14.29
C SER A 251 -6.19 -29.66 12.78
N GLY A 252 -5.69 -30.76 12.23
CA GLY A 252 -5.73 -31.03 10.79
C GLY A 252 -4.66 -30.26 10.01
N GLN A 253 -4.98 -29.83 8.79
CA GLN A 253 -4.06 -29.10 7.94
C GLN A 253 -3.71 -27.72 8.53
N ASN A 254 -2.43 -27.34 8.42
CA ASN A 254 -1.95 -26.02 8.85
C ASN A 254 -2.41 -24.94 7.85
N LEU A 255 -3.63 -24.46 8.08
CA LEU A 255 -4.29 -23.43 7.28
C LEU A 255 -4.59 -22.22 8.15
N VAL A 256 -4.43 -21.03 7.57
CA VAL A 256 -4.74 -19.76 8.23
C VAL A 256 -5.99 -19.13 7.65
N TYR A 257 -6.72 -18.41 8.50
CA TYR A 257 -7.96 -17.73 8.17
C TYR A 257 -7.91 -16.30 8.67
N LEU A 258 -8.52 -15.37 7.94
CA LEU A 258 -8.57 -13.97 8.32
C LEU A 258 -9.67 -13.74 9.35
N PHE A 259 -9.31 -13.13 10.47
CA PHE A 259 -10.20 -12.75 11.55
C PHE A 259 -10.06 -11.26 11.87
N ARG A 260 -11.16 -10.71 12.37
CA ARG A 260 -11.21 -9.44 13.10
C ARG A 260 -11.48 -9.73 14.57
N PHE A 261 -10.70 -9.10 15.43
CA PHE A 261 -10.97 -9.00 16.85
C PHE A 261 -11.51 -7.60 17.14
N HIS A 262 -12.69 -7.55 17.74
CA HIS A 262 -13.26 -6.35 18.31
C HIS A 262 -12.72 -6.15 19.72
N HIS A 263 -12.19 -4.97 20.02
CA HIS A 263 -11.59 -4.70 21.33
C HIS A 263 -12.58 -4.88 22.50
N GLU A 264 -13.88 -4.90 22.21
CA GLU A 264 -14.96 -5.24 23.15
C GLU A 264 -15.04 -6.73 23.52
N GLY A 265 -14.17 -7.58 22.96
CA GLY A 265 -14.01 -8.97 23.36
C GLY A 265 -14.69 -9.99 22.44
N SER A 266 -14.94 -9.67 21.17
CA SER A 266 -15.55 -10.59 20.21
C SER A 266 -14.68 -10.84 18.97
N TRP A 267 -14.83 -12.02 18.39
CA TRP A 267 -14.14 -12.44 17.17
C TRP A 267 -15.11 -12.57 16.01
N GLN A 268 -14.70 -12.11 14.84
CA GLN A 268 -15.41 -12.30 13.58
C GLN A 268 -14.46 -12.96 12.58
N GLN A 269 -14.85 -14.10 12.03
CA GLN A 269 -14.14 -14.66 10.87
C GLN A 269 -14.52 -13.85 9.63
N LEU A 270 -13.53 -13.30 8.93
CA LEU A 270 -13.74 -12.44 7.76
C LEU A 270 -13.74 -13.23 6.45
N SER A 271 -13.00 -14.35 6.39
CA SER A 271 -12.89 -15.19 5.20
C SER A 271 -13.31 -16.64 5.48
N ALA A 272 -14.19 -17.18 4.63
CA ALA A 272 -14.54 -18.60 4.69
C ALA A 272 -13.43 -19.49 4.10
N SER A 273 -12.69 -18.96 3.12
CA SER A 273 -11.60 -19.69 2.46
C SER A 273 -10.32 -19.66 3.30
N PRO A 274 -9.72 -20.83 3.61
CA PRO A 274 -8.39 -20.91 4.21
C PRO A 274 -7.30 -20.48 3.22
N THR A 275 -6.16 -20.07 3.76
CA THR A 275 -4.91 -19.95 3.01
C THR A 275 -3.89 -20.99 3.48
N GLY A 276 -3.28 -21.71 2.53
CA GLY A 276 -2.22 -22.68 2.79
C GLY A 276 -0.82 -22.10 2.55
N HIS A 277 0.21 -22.89 2.87
CA HIS A 277 1.61 -22.47 2.83
C HIS A 277 2.18 -22.17 1.43
N LEU A 278 1.52 -22.62 0.35
CA LEU A 278 1.91 -22.34 -1.04
C LEU A 278 1.24 -21.08 -1.61
N SER A 279 0.41 -20.40 -0.82
CA SER A 279 -0.31 -19.19 -1.23
C SER A 279 0.14 -18.02 -0.36
N ARG A 280 0.16 -16.81 -0.94
CA ARG A 280 0.47 -15.59 -0.19
C ARG A 280 -0.66 -15.33 0.81
N ALA A 281 -0.26 -15.01 2.05
CA ALA A 281 -1.16 -14.57 3.12
C ALA A 281 -0.51 -13.40 3.86
N GLY A 282 -1.32 -12.42 4.27
CA GLY A 282 -0.83 -11.28 5.04
C GLY A 282 -1.99 -10.43 5.55
N VAL A 283 -1.79 -9.76 6.68
CA VAL A 283 -2.69 -8.70 7.14
C VAL A 283 -2.12 -7.38 6.65
N GLY A 284 -2.96 -6.58 6.00
CA GLY A 284 -2.60 -5.23 5.57
C GLY A 284 -2.79 -4.24 6.72
N SER A 285 -4.04 -3.94 7.05
CA SER A 285 -4.36 -2.97 8.11
C SER A 285 -5.76 -3.18 8.70
N ILE A 286 -6.01 -2.53 9.83
CA ILE A 286 -7.35 -2.26 10.35
C ILE A 286 -7.45 -0.78 10.71
N ASN A 287 -8.46 -0.08 10.19
CA ASN A 287 -8.65 1.35 10.48
C ASN A 287 -9.67 1.58 11.63
N ASP A 288 -9.96 2.84 11.97
CA ASP A 288 -10.92 3.19 13.04
C ASP A 288 -12.38 2.85 12.70
N ALA A 289 -12.72 2.76 11.41
CA ALA A 289 -14.01 2.25 10.95
C ALA A 289 -14.07 0.71 10.97
N ARG A 290 -12.98 0.06 11.38
CA ARG A 290 -12.74 -1.40 11.37
C ARG A 290 -12.70 -1.99 9.97
N ASP A 291 -12.50 -1.19 8.93
CA ASP A 291 -12.20 -1.72 7.61
C ASP A 291 -10.88 -2.49 7.67
N VAL A 292 -10.86 -3.71 7.15
CA VAL A 292 -9.68 -4.59 7.15
C VAL A 292 -9.22 -4.84 5.73
N THR A 293 -7.94 -4.59 5.44
CA THR A 293 -7.27 -5.05 4.22
C THR A 293 -6.37 -6.23 4.52
N ALA A 294 -6.31 -7.19 3.61
CA ALA A 294 -5.49 -8.38 3.76
C ALA A 294 -5.21 -9.04 2.42
N THR A 295 -4.26 -9.97 2.43
CA THR A 295 -4.05 -10.94 1.35
C THR A 295 -4.42 -12.32 1.87
N ILE A 296 -5.30 -13.01 1.16
CA ILE A 296 -5.66 -14.42 1.42
C ILE A 296 -5.71 -15.16 0.09
N THR A 297 -5.27 -16.43 0.05
CA THR A 297 -5.26 -17.24 -1.19
C THR A 297 -4.55 -16.56 -2.37
N SER A 298 -3.50 -15.78 -2.11
CA SER A 298 -2.83 -14.94 -3.12
C SER A 298 -3.76 -13.93 -3.82
N ARG A 299 -4.72 -13.37 -3.08
CA ARG A 299 -5.66 -12.35 -3.53
C ARG A 299 -5.79 -11.23 -2.52
N GLY A 300 -5.78 -9.99 -3.00
CA GLY A 300 -6.09 -8.81 -2.18
C GLY A 300 -7.58 -8.76 -1.83
N VAL A 301 -7.89 -8.54 -0.54
CA VAL A 301 -9.27 -8.43 -0.04
C VAL A 301 -9.46 -7.22 0.85
N ILE A 302 -10.71 -6.77 0.93
CA ILE A 302 -11.17 -5.75 1.88
C ILE A 302 -12.46 -6.21 2.57
N ALA A 303 -12.56 -5.98 3.87
CA ALA A 303 -13.77 -6.19 4.67
C ALA A 303 -14.19 -4.85 5.31
N TYR A 304 -15.31 -4.27 4.86
CA TYR A 304 -15.75 -2.94 5.31
C TYR A 304 -16.52 -2.98 6.64
N GLY A 305 -16.29 -1.99 7.49
CA GLY A 305 -17.03 -1.73 8.70
C GLY A 305 -16.84 -2.81 9.77
N PRO A 306 -17.57 -2.71 10.90
CA PRO A 306 -17.47 -3.66 12.00
C PRO A 306 -17.95 -5.07 11.66
N ASN A 307 -18.84 -5.21 10.66
CA ASN A 307 -19.53 -6.49 10.40
C ASN A 307 -19.34 -7.02 8.97
N GLY A 308 -18.73 -6.26 8.05
CA GLY A 308 -18.52 -6.73 6.69
C GLY A 308 -17.55 -7.90 6.62
N LEU A 309 -17.80 -8.82 5.69
CA LEU A 309 -16.90 -9.94 5.36
C LEU A 309 -15.91 -9.53 4.28
N ALA A 310 -14.84 -10.30 4.13
CA ALA A 310 -13.83 -10.07 3.11
C ALA A 310 -14.44 -10.26 1.71
N GLN A 311 -14.26 -9.26 0.84
CA GLN A 311 -14.56 -9.34 -0.59
C GLN A 311 -13.28 -9.10 -1.39
N ALA A 312 -13.19 -9.71 -2.57
CA ALA A 312 -12.03 -9.56 -3.45
C ALA A 312 -11.93 -8.13 -4.00
N LEU A 313 -10.73 -7.55 -3.96
CA LEU A 313 -10.49 -6.24 -4.55
C LEU A 313 -10.59 -6.26 -6.08
N ASP A 314 -10.44 -7.42 -6.73
CA ASP A 314 -10.69 -7.59 -8.17
C ASP A 314 -12.08 -7.08 -8.57
N SER A 315 -13.10 -7.36 -7.75
CA SER A 315 -14.49 -6.93 -8.00
C SER A 315 -14.71 -5.42 -7.84
N LEU A 316 -13.76 -4.72 -7.21
CA LEU A 316 -13.78 -3.28 -7.00
C LEU A 316 -12.76 -2.57 -7.89
N LEU A 317 -11.92 -3.30 -8.64
CA LEU A 317 -10.98 -2.69 -9.56
C LEU A 317 -11.74 -2.12 -10.76
N SER A 318 -11.32 -0.94 -11.24
CA SER A 318 -11.91 -0.35 -12.43
C SER A 318 -11.82 -1.29 -13.63
N PRO A 319 -12.89 -1.41 -14.44
CA PRO A 319 -12.89 -2.21 -15.67
C PRO A 319 -11.92 -1.65 -16.73
N ALA A 320 -11.39 -0.44 -16.52
CA ALA A 320 -10.36 0.15 -17.37
C ALA A 320 -9.03 -0.62 -17.33
N TYR A 321 -8.86 -1.52 -16.35
CA TYR A 321 -7.72 -2.43 -16.23
C TYR A 321 -8.19 -3.86 -16.50
N PRO A 322 -8.34 -4.27 -17.78
CA PRO A 322 -8.91 -5.56 -18.12
C PRO A 322 -8.02 -6.71 -17.62
N PRO A 323 -8.61 -7.80 -17.09
CA PRO A 323 -7.85 -8.94 -16.65
C PRO A 323 -7.25 -9.69 -17.83
N LEU A 324 -6.00 -10.12 -17.69
CA LEU A 324 -5.30 -10.90 -18.70
C LEU A 324 -5.51 -12.40 -18.44
N GLY A 325 -6.59 -12.94 -19.02
CA GLY A 325 -6.91 -14.38 -19.02
C GLY A 325 -7.68 -14.89 -17.81
N ASN A 326 -7.31 -14.49 -16.58
CA ASN A 326 -8.06 -14.86 -15.36
C ASN A 326 -8.52 -13.60 -14.60
N PRO A 327 -9.83 -13.31 -14.56
CA PRO A 327 -10.37 -12.16 -13.81
C PRO A 327 -10.14 -12.25 -12.30
N ASP A 328 -9.96 -13.45 -11.77
CA ASP A 328 -9.89 -13.69 -10.33
C ASP A 328 -8.46 -13.62 -9.75
N SER A 329 -7.51 -13.00 -10.46
CA SER A 329 -6.11 -12.88 -10.00
C SER A 329 -5.46 -11.58 -10.41
N THR A 330 -6.24 -10.52 -10.61
CA THR A 330 -5.73 -9.22 -11.08
C THR A 330 -5.08 -8.46 -9.93
N VAL A 331 -5.67 -8.50 -8.73
CA VAL A 331 -5.11 -7.93 -7.50
C VAL A 331 -4.46 -9.05 -6.67
N ALA A 332 -3.16 -9.26 -6.90
CA ALA A 332 -2.41 -10.38 -6.33
C ALA A 332 -2.18 -10.26 -4.81
N SER A 333 -2.14 -9.04 -4.28
CA SER A 333 -2.01 -8.78 -2.85
C SER A 333 -2.60 -7.43 -2.47
N ALA A 334 -2.94 -7.29 -1.18
CA ALA A 334 -3.32 -6.04 -0.55
C ALA A 334 -2.66 -5.91 0.83
N GLY A 335 -1.99 -4.79 1.01
CA GLY A 335 -1.31 -4.34 2.21
C GLY A 335 -2.08 -3.22 2.92
N PRO A 336 -1.38 -2.31 3.62
CA PRO A 336 -2.00 -1.28 4.43
C PRO A 336 -2.89 -0.30 3.64
N MET A 337 -3.96 0.15 4.30
CA MET A 337 -4.84 1.21 3.83
C MET A 337 -4.54 2.49 4.60
N ASN A 338 -4.44 3.61 3.89
CA ASN A 338 -4.28 4.91 4.52
C ASN A 338 -5.63 5.62 4.79
N ARG A 339 -5.57 6.78 5.45
CA ARG A 339 -6.74 7.60 5.83
C ARG A 339 -7.53 8.14 4.63
N ARG A 340 -6.96 8.13 3.42
CA ARG A 340 -7.66 8.50 2.17
C ARG A 340 -8.38 7.30 1.53
N GLY A 341 -8.28 6.11 2.12
CA GLY A 341 -8.81 4.87 1.57
C GLY A 341 -7.91 4.28 0.48
N GLU A 342 -6.71 4.82 0.23
CA GLU A 342 -5.78 4.21 -0.71
C GLU A 342 -5.21 2.93 -0.09
N ILE A 343 -5.14 1.87 -0.88
CA ILE A 343 -4.64 0.55 -0.46
C ILE A 343 -3.36 0.25 -1.23
N LEU A 344 -2.27 -0.03 -0.50
CA LEU A 344 -1.04 -0.54 -1.13
C LEU A 344 -1.30 -1.95 -1.64
N ALA A 345 -0.99 -2.25 -2.90
CA ALA A 345 -1.35 -3.51 -3.53
C ALA A 345 -0.36 -3.91 -4.62
N GLU A 346 -0.44 -5.17 -5.04
CA GLU A 346 0.16 -5.64 -6.29
C GLU A 346 -0.95 -5.92 -7.30
N VAL A 347 -0.84 -5.30 -8.48
CA VAL A 347 -1.78 -5.50 -9.59
C VAL A 347 -1.06 -6.08 -10.80
N MET A 348 -1.64 -7.12 -11.40
CA MET A 348 -1.15 -7.70 -12.64
C MET A 348 -1.36 -6.72 -13.79
N LEU A 349 -0.27 -6.13 -14.30
CA LEU A 349 -0.26 -5.31 -15.51
C LEU A 349 0.67 -5.97 -16.51
N GLY A 350 0.09 -6.51 -17.59
CA GLY A 350 0.76 -7.53 -18.39
C GLY A 350 0.75 -8.88 -17.67
N ARG A 351 1.88 -9.57 -17.65
CA ARG A 351 1.99 -10.90 -17.02
C ARG A 351 2.75 -10.91 -15.70
N SER A 352 3.06 -9.73 -15.17
CA SER A 352 3.77 -9.56 -13.90
C SER A 352 3.05 -8.60 -12.94
N PRO A 353 3.11 -8.87 -11.62
CA PRO A 353 2.56 -7.97 -10.61
C PRO A 353 3.38 -6.68 -10.54
N ARG A 354 2.70 -5.55 -10.41
CA ARG A 354 3.30 -4.22 -10.21
C ARG A 354 2.87 -3.67 -8.88
N LEU A 355 3.80 -3.00 -8.20
CA LEU A 355 3.48 -2.30 -6.97
C LEU A 355 2.67 -1.04 -7.30
N VAL A 356 1.50 -0.92 -6.69
CA VAL A 356 0.54 0.16 -6.95
C VAL A 356 -0.12 0.63 -5.67
N ARG A 357 -0.71 1.82 -5.73
CA ARG A 357 -1.77 2.25 -4.82
C ARG A 357 -3.11 2.09 -5.54
N LEU A 358 -3.99 1.27 -4.98
CA LEU A 358 -5.40 1.28 -5.35
C LEU A 358 -6.04 2.51 -4.74
N THR A 359 -6.44 3.46 -5.57
CA THR A 359 -7.00 4.75 -5.14
C THR A 359 -8.51 4.77 -5.34
N PRO A 360 -9.33 5.11 -4.32
CA PRO A 360 -10.76 5.26 -4.50
C PRO A 360 -11.09 6.27 -5.61
N SER A 361 -12.02 5.93 -6.50
CA SER A 361 -12.43 6.82 -7.60
C SER A 361 -13.94 6.75 -7.86
N TRP A 362 -14.51 7.89 -8.27
CA TRP A 362 -15.96 8.12 -8.36
C TRP A 362 -16.38 8.44 -9.80
N GLY A 363 -15.51 8.13 -10.76
CA GLY A 363 -15.65 8.50 -12.15
C GLY A 363 -15.44 9.99 -12.39
N CYS A 364 -15.27 10.35 -13.67
CA CYS A 364 -15.20 11.74 -14.06
C CYS A 364 -16.59 12.28 -14.45
N TRP A 365 -16.93 13.48 -13.96
CA TRP A 365 -18.25 14.09 -14.12
C TRP A 365 -18.31 15.18 -15.20
N SER A 366 -17.21 15.90 -15.41
CA SER A 366 -17.07 16.95 -16.42
C SER A 366 -15.60 17.19 -16.76
N GLY A 367 -15.29 17.54 -18.00
CA GLY A 367 -13.91 17.67 -18.49
C GLY A 367 -13.22 16.31 -18.65
N CYS A 368 -13.96 15.27 -19.00
CA CYS A 368 -13.42 13.91 -18.99
C CYS A 368 -12.76 13.54 -20.31
N LEU A 369 -11.55 13.00 -20.20
CA LEU A 369 -10.85 12.33 -21.28
C LEU A 369 -10.95 10.83 -21.06
N ARG A 370 -11.18 10.06 -22.13
CA ARG A 370 -11.23 8.60 -22.09
C ARG A 370 -10.29 8.01 -23.11
N VAL A 371 -9.71 6.88 -22.78
CA VAL A 371 -8.99 6.05 -23.75
C VAL A 371 -9.98 4.99 -24.25
N ASP A 372 -10.62 5.27 -25.38
CA ASP A 372 -11.63 4.38 -25.96
C ASP A 372 -11.00 3.21 -26.72
N ASP A 373 -9.77 3.40 -27.20
CA ASP A 373 -8.99 2.36 -27.87
C ASP A 373 -7.52 2.45 -27.45
N LEU A 374 -6.96 1.30 -27.10
CA LEU A 374 -5.57 1.13 -26.72
C LEU A 374 -5.10 -0.18 -27.36
N ALA A 375 -4.13 -0.08 -28.25
CA ALA A 375 -3.58 -1.22 -28.97
C ALA A 375 -2.06 -1.27 -28.80
N ILE A 376 -1.52 -2.48 -28.72
CA ILE A 376 -0.09 -2.75 -28.71
C ILE A 376 0.23 -3.87 -29.70
N SER A 377 1.28 -3.66 -30.49
CA SER A 377 1.95 -4.72 -31.26
C SER A 377 3.39 -4.82 -30.79
N ALA A 378 3.90 -6.04 -30.69
CA ALA A 378 5.30 -6.28 -30.37
C ALA A 378 5.89 -7.34 -31.28
N ASN A 379 7.11 -7.12 -31.75
CA ASN A 379 7.84 -8.02 -32.64
C ASN A 379 9.24 -8.26 -32.08
N PHE A 380 9.72 -9.49 -32.18
CA PHE A 380 11.11 -9.81 -31.95
C PHE A 380 11.93 -9.51 -33.21
N VAL A 381 13.03 -8.78 -33.06
CA VAL A 381 14.02 -8.52 -34.10
C VAL A 381 15.27 -9.32 -33.79
N PRO A 382 15.57 -10.39 -34.55
CA PRO A 382 16.73 -11.24 -34.31
C PRO A 382 18.04 -10.56 -34.72
N ASP A 383 19.15 -11.05 -34.17
CA ASP A 383 20.50 -10.63 -34.57
C ASP A 383 20.77 -11.08 -36.02
N PRO A 384 21.04 -10.16 -36.96
CA PRO A 384 21.31 -10.53 -38.35
C PRO A 384 22.59 -11.37 -38.53
N ASN A 385 23.48 -11.39 -37.53
CA ASN A 385 24.71 -12.17 -37.54
C ASN A 385 24.56 -13.53 -36.85
N ASP A 386 23.43 -13.78 -36.19
CA ASP A 386 23.14 -15.06 -35.55
C ASP A 386 22.42 -16.01 -36.53
N PRO A 387 23.05 -17.12 -36.95
CA PRO A 387 22.43 -18.05 -37.90
C PRO A 387 21.17 -18.75 -37.38
N SER A 388 21.00 -18.89 -36.06
CA SER A 388 19.80 -19.52 -35.50
C SER A 388 18.62 -18.55 -35.36
N GLN A 389 18.87 -17.24 -35.39
CA GLN A 389 17.85 -16.18 -35.28
C GLN A 389 16.98 -16.31 -34.01
N ASP A 390 17.49 -17.00 -32.99
CA ASP A 390 16.79 -17.31 -31.75
C ASP A 390 17.64 -16.98 -30.51
N HIS A 391 18.89 -16.52 -30.71
CA HIS A 391 19.74 -16.13 -29.61
C HIS A 391 19.32 -14.77 -29.05
N CYS A 392 19.27 -14.72 -27.72
CA CYS A 392 18.97 -13.52 -26.97
C CYS A 392 20.18 -13.09 -26.12
N ALA A 393 20.67 -11.88 -26.35
CA ALA A 393 21.85 -11.33 -25.70
C ALA A 393 21.57 -9.94 -25.08
N PRO A 394 22.30 -9.54 -24.02
CA PRO A 394 22.10 -8.26 -23.35
C PRO A 394 22.67 -7.05 -24.12
N ASP A 395 23.23 -7.25 -25.31
CA ASP A 395 23.92 -6.22 -26.10
C ASP A 395 23.03 -5.56 -27.17
N LEU A 396 21.73 -5.89 -27.17
CA LEU A 396 20.73 -5.42 -28.15
C LEU A 396 21.03 -5.83 -29.60
N SER A 397 21.90 -6.83 -29.84
CA SER A 397 22.06 -7.36 -31.20
C SER A 397 20.76 -8.02 -31.69
N ALA A 398 20.03 -8.65 -30.77
CA ALA A 398 18.62 -9.02 -30.89
C ALA A 398 17.79 -8.26 -29.85
N TYR A 399 16.60 -7.79 -30.23
CA TYR A 399 15.78 -6.89 -29.40
C TYR A 399 14.29 -7.07 -29.68
N ASN A 400 13.45 -6.52 -28.81
CA ASN A 400 12.02 -6.41 -29.05
C ASN A 400 11.69 -4.99 -29.49
N GLU A 401 10.84 -4.84 -30.49
CA GLU A 401 10.16 -3.59 -30.81
C GLU A 401 8.71 -3.67 -30.36
N ALA A 402 8.23 -2.64 -29.67
CA ALA A 402 6.82 -2.47 -29.35
C ALA A 402 6.31 -1.15 -29.90
N TYR A 403 5.09 -1.18 -30.42
CA TYR A 403 4.37 -0.01 -30.91
C TYR A 403 3.00 0.05 -30.25
N VAL A 404 2.69 1.19 -29.65
CA VAL A 404 1.44 1.45 -28.95
C VAL A 404 0.69 2.56 -29.65
N VAL A 405 -0.61 2.39 -29.81
CA VAL A 405 -1.54 3.42 -30.31
C VAL A 405 -2.58 3.68 -29.23
N VAL A 406 -2.76 4.94 -28.87
CA VAL A 406 -3.73 5.39 -27.88
C VAL A 406 -4.69 6.37 -28.55
N ARG A 407 -6.00 6.08 -28.52
CA ARG A 407 -7.04 6.99 -28.99
C ARG A 407 -7.76 7.62 -27.82
N VAL A 408 -7.66 8.95 -27.71
CA VAL A 408 -8.31 9.74 -26.67
C VAL A 408 -9.55 10.43 -27.20
N THR A 409 -10.65 10.27 -26.47
CA THR A 409 -11.93 10.94 -26.73
C THR A 409 -12.37 11.78 -25.53
N GLY A 410 -13.31 12.68 -25.78
CA GLY A 410 -14.03 13.41 -24.74
C GLY A 410 -15.31 12.68 -24.35
N GLU A 411 -16.09 13.28 -23.45
CA GLU A 411 -17.37 12.73 -22.94
C GLU A 411 -18.35 12.27 -24.03
N ASN A 412 -18.37 12.96 -25.17
CA ASN A 412 -19.27 12.65 -26.29
C ASN A 412 -18.66 11.65 -27.30
N ALA A 413 -17.63 10.90 -26.90
CA ALA A 413 -16.83 10.01 -27.76
C ALA A 413 -16.16 10.71 -28.97
N ALA A 414 -16.14 12.05 -28.97
CA ALA A 414 -15.49 12.85 -29.99
C ALA A 414 -13.97 12.83 -29.78
N PRO A 415 -13.16 12.60 -30.82
CA PRO A 415 -11.70 12.61 -30.69
C PRO A 415 -11.17 13.94 -30.14
N GLN A 416 -10.14 13.86 -29.30
CA GLN A 416 -9.56 15.05 -28.66
C GLN A 416 -8.11 15.26 -29.10
N ALA A 417 -7.89 16.28 -29.92
CA ALA A 417 -6.57 16.75 -30.30
C ALA A 417 -5.89 17.55 -29.17
N GLY A 418 -4.57 17.60 -29.18
CA GLY A 418 -3.81 18.44 -28.25
C GLY A 418 -3.81 17.92 -26.81
N VAL A 419 -4.14 16.65 -26.58
CA VAL A 419 -4.12 16.01 -25.26
C VAL A 419 -2.73 15.49 -24.99
N LEU A 420 -2.10 15.92 -23.90
CA LEU A 420 -0.85 15.34 -23.43
C LEU A 420 -1.17 13.99 -22.76
N VAL A 421 -0.75 12.90 -23.40
CA VAL A 421 -0.85 11.54 -22.88
C VAL A 421 0.50 11.15 -22.33
N ALA A 422 0.52 10.65 -21.10
CA ALA A 422 1.67 9.99 -20.51
C ALA A 422 1.32 8.52 -20.22
N GLY A 423 2.27 7.64 -20.49
CA GLY A 423 2.16 6.22 -20.18
C GLY A 423 3.55 5.62 -19.98
N ARG A 424 3.61 4.30 -19.90
CA ARG A 424 4.86 3.58 -19.69
C ARG A 424 4.86 2.21 -20.33
N PHE A 425 6.02 1.81 -20.84
CA PHE A 425 6.32 0.42 -21.19
C PHE A 425 6.84 -0.32 -19.96
N LEU A 426 6.37 -1.56 -19.82
CA LEU A 426 6.75 -2.50 -18.77
C LEU A 426 7.06 -3.84 -19.41
N ASP A 427 7.96 -4.62 -18.83
CA ASP A 427 8.22 -6.01 -19.22
C ASP A 427 8.00 -6.95 -18.04
N ASP A 428 8.13 -8.27 -18.21
CA ASP A 428 7.88 -9.20 -17.10
C ASP A 428 8.93 -9.12 -15.97
N TYR A 429 9.99 -8.31 -16.15
CA TYR A 429 11.12 -8.12 -15.25
C TYR A 429 11.16 -6.67 -14.72
N TRP A 430 12.20 -5.91 -15.09
CA TRP A 430 12.60 -4.66 -14.44
C TRP A 430 12.10 -3.41 -15.14
N THR A 431 11.76 -3.50 -16.43
CA THR A 431 11.53 -2.34 -17.30
C THR A 431 10.44 -1.43 -16.72
N ASN A 432 10.73 -0.13 -16.66
CA ASN A 432 9.79 0.94 -16.33
C ASN A 432 10.15 2.18 -17.16
N GLU A 433 9.67 2.22 -18.39
CA GLU A 433 10.04 3.22 -19.39
C GLU A 433 8.91 4.22 -19.65
N PRO A 434 8.92 5.39 -18.99
CA PRO A 434 7.88 6.40 -19.16
C PRO A 434 8.01 7.11 -20.50
N VAL A 435 6.86 7.34 -21.14
CA VAL A 435 6.75 8.06 -22.41
C VAL A 435 5.62 9.09 -22.35
N SER A 436 5.75 10.17 -23.12
CA SER A 436 4.67 11.14 -23.24
C SER A 436 4.68 11.84 -24.60
N ALA A 437 3.50 12.06 -25.15
CA ALA A 437 3.31 12.76 -26.42
C ALA A 437 1.89 13.34 -26.49
N THR A 438 1.64 14.18 -27.49
CA THR A 438 0.36 14.88 -27.67
C THR A 438 -0.45 14.25 -28.79
N THR A 439 -1.75 14.10 -28.59
CA THR A 439 -2.66 13.59 -29.63
C THR A 439 -2.77 14.52 -30.83
N ASP A 440 -2.87 13.91 -32.01
CA ASP A 440 -3.10 14.59 -33.28
C ASP A 440 -4.57 15.05 -33.47
N ALA A 441 -4.90 15.58 -34.65
CA ALA A 441 -6.24 16.03 -34.99
C ALA A 441 -7.32 14.92 -34.90
N SER A 442 -6.92 13.64 -35.03
CA SER A 442 -7.79 12.47 -34.91
C SER A 442 -7.89 11.93 -33.48
N GLY A 443 -7.28 12.62 -32.50
CA GLY A 443 -7.25 12.22 -31.10
C GLY A 443 -6.32 11.04 -30.83
N VAL A 444 -5.39 10.76 -31.73
CA VAL A 444 -4.49 9.60 -31.65
C VAL A 444 -3.09 10.04 -31.30
N VAL A 445 -2.42 9.24 -30.46
CA VAL A 445 -0.99 9.34 -30.18
C VAL A 445 -0.37 7.95 -30.22
N SER A 446 0.87 7.86 -30.67
CA SER A 446 1.58 6.59 -30.72
C SER A 446 2.94 6.66 -30.04
N PHE A 447 3.39 5.53 -29.52
CA PHE A 447 4.68 5.37 -28.86
C PHE A 447 5.40 4.16 -29.44
N SER A 448 6.72 4.27 -29.56
CA SER A 448 7.60 3.16 -29.92
C SER A 448 8.55 2.88 -28.78
N TYR A 449 8.89 1.61 -28.61
CA TYR A 449 9.88 1.14 -27.63
C TYR A 449 10.77 0.08 -28.26
N THR A 450 12.06 0.20 -28.02
CA THR A 450 13.07 -0.81 -28.36
C THR A 450 13.68 -1.27 -27.05
N GLY A 451 13.52 -2.56 -26.74
CA GLY A 451 13.95 -3.14 -25.48
C GLY A 451 14.67 -4.46 -25.67
N LEU A 452 15.20 -4.99 -24.57
CA LEU A 452 15.84 -6.29 -24.58
C LEU A 452 14.88 -7.40 -25.04
N CYS A 453 15.44 -8.38 -25.73
CA CYS A 453 14.74 -9.62 -26.02
C CYS A 453 14.69 -10.55 -24.80
N GLY A 454 13.86 -11.60 -24.84
CA GLY A 454 13.75 -12.57 -23.75
C GLY A 454 13.04 -12.07 -22.48
N VAL A 455 12.46 -10.88 -22.50
CA VAL A 455 11.79 -10.23 -21.35
C VAL A 455 10.34 -10.65 -21.14
N GLY A 456 9.84 -11.63 -21.88
CA GLY A 456 8.44 -12.07 -21.82
C GLY A 456 7.49 -11.12 -22.54
N ALA A 457 6.34 -10.82 -21.93
CA ALA A 457 5.38 -9.88 -22.49
C ALA A 457 5.80 -8.42 -22.27
N ILE A 458 5.54 -7.58 -23.27
CA ILE A 458 5.62 -6.12 -23.12
C ILE A 458 4.22 -5.61 -22.84
N ALA A 459 4.08 -4.87 -21.74
CA ALA A 459 2.84 -4.21 -21.35
C ALA A 459 2.96 -2.69 -21.49
N PHE A 460 1.82 -2.04 -21.69
CA PHE A 460 1.70 -0.59 -21.67
C PHE A 460 0.62 -0.16 -20.68
N LEU A 461 0.93 0.82 -19.85
CA LEU A 461 -0.02 1.45 -18.93
C LEU A 461 -0.16 2.93 -19.29
N VAL A 462 -1.40 3.41 -19.47
CA VAL A 462 -1.69 4.84 -19.57
C VAL A 462 -1.77 5.43 -18.17
N ASP A 463 -0.84 6.31 -17.84
CA ASP A 463 -0.74 6.96 -16.53
C ASP A 463 -1.68 8.15 -16.41
N SER A 464 -1.72 8.99 -17.46
CA SER A 464 -2.54 10.19 -17.50
C SER A 464 -2.82 10.67 -18.92
N ALA A 465 -3.90 11.45 -19.06
CA ALA A 465 -4.21 12.23 -20.24
C ALA A 465 -4.73 13.59 -19.75
N THR A 466 -4.15 14.69 -20.24
CA THR A 466 -4.47 16.04 -19.76
C THR A 466 -4.59 17.04 -20.90
N ARG A 467 -5.60 17.93 -20.82
CA ARG A 467 -5.73 19.09 -21.72
C ARG A 467 -6.42 20.24 -21.01
N GLY A 468 -5.67 21.26 -20.61
CA GLY A 468 -6.19 22.35 -19.81
C GLY A 468 -6.70 21.83 -18.46
N GLN A 469 -7.99 21.98 -18.18
CA GLN A 469 -8.63 21.43 -16.98
C GLN A 469 -9.18 20.01 -17.17
N ALA A 470 -9.15 19.47 -18.40
CA ALA A 470 -9.63 18.13 -18.68
C ALA A 470 -8.61 17.07 -18.24
N SER A 471 -9.12 15.98 -17.66
CA SER A 471 -8.29 14.90 -17.10
C SER A 471 -8.83 13.51 -17.47
N LEU A 472 -7.94 12.54 -17.49
CA LEU A 472 -8.26 11.14 -17.73
C LEU A 472 -9.24 10.59 -16.68
N ASP A 473 -10.34 10.05 -17.17
CA ASP A 473 -11.25 9.22 -16.40
C ASP A 473 -10.65 7.82 -16.26
N LYS A 474 -10.01 7.55 -15.13
CA LYS A 474 -9.41 6.24 -14.85
C LYS A 474 -10.42 5.14 -14.55
N THR A 475 -11.72 5.45 -14.54
CA THR A 475 -12.77 4.48 -14.19
C THR A 475 -13.35 3.73 -15.39
N ALA A 476 -13.08 4.21 -16.61
CA ALA A 476 -13.64 3.70 -17.85
C ALA A 476 -12.59 3.68 -18.98
N GLY A 477 -12.94 3.05 -20.10
CA GLY A 477 -12.05 2.89 -21.25
C GLY A 477 -11.12 1.69 -21.12
N ILE A 478 -9.93 1.76 -21.72
CA ILE A 478 -8.87 0.73 -21.65
C ILE A 478 -7.55 1.43 -21.33
N LEU A 479 -6.94 1.10 -20.20
CA LEU A 479 -5.74 1.79 -19.70
C LEU A 479 -4.52 0.89 -19.60
N SER A 480 -4.68 -0.42 -19.79
CA SER A 480 -3.56 -1.35 -19.84
C SER A 480 -3.75 -2.40 -20.93
N VAL A 481 -2.67 -2.69 -21.65
CA VAL A 481 -2.60 -3.76 -22.66
C VAL A 481 -1.24 -4.44 -22.61
N SER A 482 -1.12 -5.61 -23.21
CA SER A 482 0.17 -6.29 -23.38
C SER A 482 0.21 -7.15 -24.63
N ALA A 483 1.40 -7.32 -25.21
CA ALA A 483 1.68 -8.25 -26.30
C ALA A 483 2.92 -9.09 -25.97
N VAL A 484 2.92 -10.35 -26.43
CA VAL A 484 4.14 -11.17 -26.46
C VAL A 484 4.80 -10.94 -27.82
N PRO A 485 6.05 -10.44 -27.86
CA PRO A 485 6.81 -10.29 -29.10
C PRO A 485 6.77 -11.59 -29.92
N GLN A 486 6.36 -11.50 -31.18
CA GLN A 486 6.30 -12.62 -32.12
C GLN A 486 7.60 -12.78 -32.91
#